data_AF-A0A0K6IVB8-F1
#
_entry.id   AF-A0A0K6IVB8-F1
#
_cell.length_a   1.000
_cell.length_b   1.000
_cell.length_c   1.000
_cell.angle_alpha   90.00
_cell.angle_beta   90.00
_cell.angle_gamma   90.00
#
_symmetry.space_group_name_H-M   'P 1'
#
loop_
_entity.id
_entity.type
_entity.pdbx_description
1 polymer ?
#
loop_
_entity_poly.entity_id
_entity_poly.type
_entity_poly.pdbx_seq_one_letter_code
_entity_poly.pdbx_strand_id
1 'polypeptide(L)'
;MARKKIRLRQLYWILGLTLLGIILAPSLRFLWHPPPSPQTAAPEPPLPWRVALDTRGRPVVFGLTLAGNTVADARRQLGEDGQWAILERKGSAHVLEAYYPDFTAGYIEGKLILRFEGEPALLEREFARRGKKAPTAGGARKVELKDSELAPFAGLTLTLVTFLPKASLDEAVIRERFGPPTYEWKDEEDGTRHYLYPERGIHVLRDERGRTVIEYAAPERLRRLVPSQH
;
A
#
# COMPACT_ATOMS: atom_id res chain seq x y z
N MET A 1 -31.34 -60.57 -51.12
CA MET A 1 -30.69 -59.41 -50.49
C MET A 1 -29.17 -59.62 -50.47
N ALA A 2 -28.41 -58.87 -51.25
CA ALA A 2 -26.94 -59.03 -51.35
C ALA A 2 -26.24 -58.16 -50.30
N ARG A 3 -25.58 -58.78 -49.31
CA ARG A 3 -24.73 -58.08 -48.32
C ARG A 3 -23.49 -57.53 -49.03
N LYS A 4 -23.43 -56.20 -49.19
CA LYS A 4 -22.29 -55.47 -49.77
C LYS A 4 -21.05 -55.72 -48.88
N LYS A 5 -20.12 -56.57 -49.32
CA LYS A 5 -18.85 -56.81 -48.60
C LYS A 5 -18.00 -55.55 -48.67
N ILE A 6 -17.89 -54.82 -47.55
CA ILE A 6 -16.95 -53.71 -47.40
C ILE A 6 -15.55 -54.29 -47.57
N ARG A 7 -14.78 -53.81 -48.57
CA ARG A 7 -13.42 -54.31 -48.77
C ARG A 7 -12.59 -53.90 -47.56
N LEU A 8 -11.72 -54.79 -47.06
CA LEU A 8 -10.92 -54.57 -45.85
C LEU A 8 -10.19 -53.21 -45.85
N ARG A 9 -9.74 -52.75 -47.03
CA ARG A 9 -9.17 -51.42 -47.25
C ARG A 9 -10.15 -50.27 -46.92
N GLN A 10 -11.42 -50.37 -47.29
CA GLN A 10 -12.46 -49.39 -46.93
C GLN A 10 -12.73 -49.37 -45.42
N LEU A 11 -12.62 -50.51 -44.73
CA LEU A 11 -12.80 -50.58 -43.29
C LEU A 11 -11.69 -49.80 -42.55
N TYR A 12 -10.44 -49.92 -42.98
CA TYR A 12 -9.32 -49.14 -42.44
C TYR A 12 -9.44 -47.63 -42.71
N TRP A 13 -9.95 -47.24 -43.87
CA TRP A 13 -10.20 -45.83 -44.20
C TRP A 13 -11.32 -45.23 -43.33
N ILE A 14 -12.41 -45.96 -43.09
CA ILE A 14 -13.50 -45.53 -42.21
C ILE A 14 -13.00 -45.42 -40.76
N LEU A 15 -12.23 -46.40 -40.29
CA LEU A 15 -11.68 -46.43 -38.93
C LEU A 15 -10.65 -45.31 -38.70
N GLY A 16 -9.85 -44.98 -39.73
CA GLY A 16 -8.90 -43.86 -39.67
C GLY A 16 -9.59 -42.49 -39.62
N LEU A 17 -10.66 -42.30 -40.39
CA LEU A 17 -11.44 -41.05 -40.39
C LEU A 17 -12.21 -40.83 -39.09
N THR A 18 -12.74 -41.90 -38.47
CA THR A 18 -13.38 -41.77 -37.15
C THR A 18 -12.36 -41.47 -36.06
N LEU A 19 -11.18 -42.10 -36.07
CA LEU A 19 -10.11 -41.77 -35.11
C LEU A 19 -9.65 -40.31 -35.27
N LEU A 20 -9.50 -39.83 -36.51
CA LEU A 20 -9.10 -38.45 -36.81
C LEU A 20 -10.15 -37.44 -36.32
N GLY A 21 -11.44 -37.74 -36.50
CA GLY A 21 -12.53 -36.91 -35.98
C GLY A 21 -12.56 -36.82 -34.45
N ILE A 22 -12.24 -37.90 -33.74
CA ILE A 22 -12.17 -37.93 -32.26
C ILE A 22 -10.98 -37.09 -31.74
N ILE A 23 -9.87 -37.04 -32.49
CA ILE A 23 -8.69 -36.24 -32.13
C ILE A 23 -8.89 -34.75 -32.47
N LEU A 24 -9.58 -34.42 -33.57
CA LEU A 24 -9.83 -33.02 -33.96
C LEU A 24 -10.97 -32.34 -33.20
N ALA A 25 -11.97 -33.10 -32.72
CA ALA A 25 -13.11 -32.54 -31.98
C ALA A 25 -12.73 -31.74 -30.70
N PRO A 26 -11.81 -32.20 -29.83
CA PRO A 26 -11.40 -31.41 -28.67
C PRO A 26 -10.57 -30.17 -29.04
N SER A 27 -9.80 -30.21 -30.13
CA SER A 27 -9.00 -29.07 -30.59
C SER A 27 -9.86 -27.95 -31.17
N LEU A 28 -10.96 -28.27 -31.86
CA LEU A 28 -11.93 -27.27 -32.30
C LEU A 28 -12.74 -26.65 -31.14
N ARG A 29 -12.92 -27.36 -30.02
CA ARG A 29 -13.61 -26.79 -28.84
C ARG A 29 -12.84 -25.64 -28.18
N PHE A 30 -11.51 -25.69 -28.15
CA PHE A 30 -10.67 -24.60 -27.64
C PHE A 30 -10.72 -23.34 -28.51
N LEU A 31 -10.99 -23.48 -29.81
CA LEU A 31 -11.18 -22.33 -30.71
C LEU A 31 -12.53 -21.64 -30.51
N TRP A 32 -13.57 -22.38 -30.08
CA TRP A 32 -14.91 -21.83 -29.85
C TRP A 32 -15.20 -21.41 -28.41
N HIS A 33 -14.53 -22.05 -27.44
CA HIS A 33 -14.61 -21.72 -26.01
C HIS A 33 -13.18 -21.45 -25.52
N PRO A 34 -12.65 -20.23 -25.72
CA PRO A 34 -11.42 -19.85 -25.03
C PRO A 34 -11.63 -20.09 -23.53
N PRO A 35 -10.63 -20.65 -22.81
CA PRO A 35 -10.73 -20.76 -21.36
C PRO A 35 -11.07 -19.37 -20.81
N PRO A 36 -11.96 -19.26 -19.81
CA PRO A 36 -12.25 -17.98 -19.21
C PRO A 36 -10.91 -17.37 -18.82
N SER A 37 -10.60 -16.20 -19.38
CA SER A 37 -9.44 -15.40 -18.96
C SER A 37 -9.43 -15.43 -17.44
N PRO A 38 -8.29 -15.70 -16.77
CA PRO A 38 -8.24 -15.63 -15.32
C PRO A 38 -8.79 -14.27 -14.95
N GLN A 39 -10.00 -14.26 -14.39
CA GLN A 39 -10.67 -13.05 -13.98
C GLN A 39 -9.74 -12.49 -12.92
N THR A 40 -8.98 -11.45 -13.27
CA THR A 40 -8.29 -10.66 -12.27
C THR A 40 -9.41 -10.19 -11.35
N ALA A 41 -9.51 -10.82 -10.18
CA ALA A 41 -10.48 -10.42 -9.17
C ALA A 41 -10.37 -8.89 -9.04
N ALA A 42 -11.52 -8.21 -9.00
CA ALA A 42 -11.53 -6.77 -8.77
C ALA A 42 -10.59 -6.47 -7.60
N PRO A 43 -9.71 -5.45 -7.70
CA PRO A 43 -8.77 -5.14 -6.63
C PRO A 43 -9.54 -5.04 -5.31
N GLU A 44 -9.26 -5.94 -4.37
CA GLU A 44 -9.97 -5.90 -3.09
C GLU A 44 -9.71 -4.54 -2.41
N PRO A 45 -10.70 -4.01 -1.66
CA PRO A 45 -10.61 -2.68 -1.09
C PRO A 45 -9.36 -2.50 -0.21
N PRO A 46 -8.75 -1.30 -0.21
CA PRO A 46 -7.54 -1.02 0.55
C PRO A 46 -7.84 -0.92 2.06
N LEU A 47 -7.73 -2.02 2.81
CA LEU A 47 -8.00 -2.05 4.25
C LEU A 47 -6.76 -1.68 5.10
N PRO A 48 -6.89 -0.94 6.22
CA PRO A 48 -5.75 -0.52 7.04
C PRO A 48 -4.89 -1.66 7.61
N TRP A 49 -5.51 -2.77 8.01
CA TRP A 49 -4.77 -3.93 8.55
C TRP A 49 -4.12 -4.81 7.47
N ARG A 50 -4.37 -4.51 6.19
CA ARG A 50 -3.86 -5.29 5.07
C ARG A 50 -2.61 -4.64 4.48
N VAL A 51 -1.48 -5.17 4.90
CA VAL A 51 -0.16 -4.83 4.37
C VAL A 51 0.42 -6.06 3.72
N ALA A 52 0.81 -5.94 2.46
CA ALA A 52 1.57 -6.97 1.76
C ALA A 52 3.08 -6.65 1.86
N LEU A 53 3.93 -7.63 1.57
CA LEU A 53 5.35 -7.40 1.35
C LEU A 53 5.65 -7.63 -0.13
N ASP A 54 6.41 -6.74 -0.75
CA ASP A 54 6.88 -6.96 -2.12
C ASP A 54 7.97 -8.04 -2.18
N THR A 55 8.48 -8.34 -3.37
CA THR A 55 9.54 -9.35 -3.56
C THR A 55 10.86 -9.03 -2.87
N ARG A 56 11.02 -7.81 -2.35
CA ARG A 56 12.18 -7.34 -1.58
C ARG A 56 11.87 -7.22 -0.09
N GLY A 57 10.71 -7.67 0.36
CA GLY A 57 10.27 -7.58 1.76
C GLY A 57 9.80 -6.19 2.18
N ARG A 58 9.53 -5.27 1.24
CA ARG A 58 9.09 -3.91 1.56
C ARG A 58 7.57 -3.88 1.77
N PRO A 59 7.06 -3.19 2.81
CA PRO A 59 5.63 -3.02 3.02
C PRO A 59 4.93 -2.32 1.84
N VAL A 60 3.80 -2.88 1.41
CA VAL A 60 2.89 -2.32 0.42
C VAL A 60 1.54 -2.11 1.10
N VAL A 61 1.12 -0.85 1.21
CA VAL A 61 -0.11 -0.42 1.88
C VAL A 61 -0.86 0.57 1.00
N PHE A 62 -2.17 0.39 0.83
CA PHE A 62 -3.00 1.22 -0.06
C PHE A 62 -2.46 1.31 -1.50
N GLY A 63 -1.74 0.26 -1.94
CA GLY A 63 -1.04 0.18 -3.21
C GLY A 63 0.30 0.93 -3.26
N LEU A 64 0.71 1.60 -2.18
CA LEU A 64 1.98 2.32 -2.07
C LEU A 64 3.04 1.45 -1.39
N THR A 65 4.21 1.34 -2.01
CA THR A 65 5.38 0.60 -1.54
C THR A 65 6.30 1.51 -0.74
N LEU A 66 6.49 1.22 0.54
CA LEU A 66 7.42 1.92 1.43
C LEU A 66 8.87 1.67 0.99
N ALA A 67 9.73 2.68 1.09
CA ALA A 67 11.12 2.65 0.60
C ALA A 67 11.24 2.23 -0.89
N GLY A 68 10.21 2.54 -1.68
CA GLY A 68 10.15 2.19 -3.10
C GLY A 68 9.44 3.23 -3.94
N ASN A 69 8.20 3.58 -3.58
CA ASN A 69 7.49 4.63 -4.29
C ASN A 69 8.07 6.00 -3.99
N THR A 70 7.93 6.87 -4.97
CA THR A 70 8.41 8.25 -4.97
C THR A 70 7.25 9.24 -4.91
N VAL A 71 7.56 10.53 -4.76
CA VAL A 71 6.57 11.62 -4.92
C VAL A 71 5.83 11.51 -6.25
N ALA A 72 6.54 11.23 -7.35
CA ALA A 72 5.93 11.06 -8.65
C ALA A 72 4.94 9.88 -8.69
N ASP A 73 5.24 8.78 -8.01
CA ASP A 73 4.36 7.61 -7.96
C ASP A 73 3.10 7.91 -7.14
N ALA A 74 3.27 8.53 -5.97
CA ALA A 74 2.16 8.88 -5.10
C ALA A 74 1.17 9.83 -5.79
N ARG A 75 1.66 10.85 -6.52
CA ARG A 75 0.82 11.76 -7.32
C ARG A 75 0.04 11.03 -8.41
N ARG A 76 0.68 10.10 -9.12
CA ARG A 76 -0.02 9.30 -10.15
C ARG A 76 -1.11 8.39 -9.57
N GLN A 77 -0.91 7.90 -8.36
CA GLN A 77 -1.80 6.92 -7.75
C GLN A 77 -2.95 7.54 -6.95
N LEU A 78 -2.69 8.64 -6.24
CA LEU A 78 -3.66 9.29 -5.36
C LEU A 78 -4.27 10.57 -5.97
N GLY A 79 -3.75 11.04 -7.10
CA GLY A 79 -4.20 12.28 -7.74
C GLY A 79 -3.58 13.54 -7.13
N GLU A 80 -4.20 14.68 -7.41
CA GLU A 80 -3.65 16.02 -7.14
C GLU A 80 -4.23 16.67 -5.87
N ASP A 81 -5.14 16.00 -5.15
CA ASP A 81 -5.82 16.55 -3.96
C ASP A 81 -4.91 16.64 -2.72
N GLY A 82 -3.68 16.14 -2.83
CA GLY A 82 -2.69 16.20 -1.76
C GLY A 82 -2.24 17.63 -1.48
N GLN A 83 -2.23 18.02 -0.20
CA GLN A 83 -1.65 19.26 0.27
C GLN A 83 -0.19 19.02 0.65
N TRP A 84 0.75 19.68 -0.04
CA TRP A 84 2.18 19.40 0.10
C TRP A 84 2.88 20.44 0.95
N ALA A 85 3.78 19.99 1.84
CA ALA A 85 4.60 20.89 2.63
C ALA A 85 5.97 20.30 2.97
N ILE A 86 6.98 21.16 3.00
CA ILE A 86 8.28 20.83 3.61
C ILE A 86 8.19 21.16 5.09
N LEU A 87 8.53 20.20 5.95
CA LEU A 87 8.54 20.36 7.40
C LEU A 87 9.96 20.36 7.95
N GLU A 88 10.18 21.23 8.93
CA GLU A 88 11.37 21.28 9.75
C GLU A 88 11.00 21.06 11.22
N ARG A 89 11.69 20.14 11.87
CA ARG A 89 11.65 19.96 13.32
C ARG A 89 13.06 20.08 13.87
N LYS A 90 13.21 20.77 15.00
CA LYS A 90 14.51 20.94 15.67
C LYS A 90 15.14 19.57 15.94
N GLY A 91 16.39 19.38 15.51
CA GLY A 91 17.13 18.13 15.69
C GLY A 91 16.74 17.01 14.72
N SER A 92 15.96 17.30 13.68
CA SER A 92 15.59 16.33 12.63
C SER A 92 15.87 16.90 11.24
N ALA A 93 16.14 16.01 10.29
CA ALA A 93 16.23 16.39 8.88
C ALA A 93 14.88 16.95 8.38
N HIS A 94 14.95 17.84 7.39
CA HIS A 94 13.75 18.30 6.70
C HIS A 94 13.11 17.15 5.94
N VAL A 95 11.78 17.14 5.90
CA VAL A 95 11.00 16.13 5.18
C VAL A 95 9.96 16.79 4.29
N LEU A 96 9.55 16.12 3.23
CA LEU A 96 8.37 16.49 2.46
C LEU A 96 7.18 15.66 2.93
N GLU A 97 6.05 16.29 3.22
CA GLU A 97 4.80 15.60 3.53
C GLU A 97 3.71 15.96 2.52
N ALA A 98 2.90 14.96 2.18
CA ALA A 98 1.62 15.15 1.48
C ALA A 98 0.49 14.79 2.44
N TYR A 99 -0.45 15.72 2.64
CA TYR A 99 -1.62 15.54 3.49
C TYR A 99 -2.88 15.48 2.63
N TYR A 100 -3.62 14.37 2.76
CA TYR A 100 -4.91 14.15 2.15
C TYR A 100 -5.96 14.20 3.28
N PRO A 101 -6.78 15.27 3.35
CA PRO A 101 -7.77 15.43 4.42
C PRO A 101 -8.91 14.40 4.33
N ASP A 102 -9.20 13.95 3.11
CA ASP A 102 -10.28 13.02 2.80
C ASP A 102 -9.71 11.81 2.06
N PHE A 103 -9.47 10.73 2.82
CA PHE A 103 -9.01 9.46 2.28
C PHE A 103 -9.89 8.32 2.79
N THR A 104 -10.21 7.37 1.91
CA THR A 104 -11.05 6.21 2.26
C THR A 104 -10.25 4.93 2.07
N ALA A 105 -9.95 4.26 3.19
CA ALA A 105 -9.32 2.94 3.22
C ALA A 105 -10.42 1.85 3.26
N GLY A 106 -10.87 1.43 2.07
CA GLY A 106 -11.97 0.49 1.91
C GLY A 106 -13.30 1.15 2.28
N TYR A 107 -13.73 0.95 3.52
CA TYR A 107 -14.95 1.57 4.07
C TYR A 107 -14.65 2.53 5.23
N ILE A 108 -13.37 2.73 5.53
CA ILE A 108 -12.93 3.53 6.68
C ILE A 108 -12.46 4.88 6.16
N GLU A 109 -13.25 5.91 6.42
CA GLU A 109 -12.85 7.29 6.17
C GLU A 109 -11.79 7.75 7.17
N GLY A 110 -10.88 8.60 6.71
CA GLY A 110 -9.82 9.15 7.53
C GLY A 110 -9.00 10.18 6.79
N LYS A 111 -7.87 10.53 7.40
CA LYS A 111 -6.84 11.38 6.82
C LYS A 111 -5.63 10.52 6.48
N LEU A 112 -4.95 10.84 5.41
CA LEU A 112 -3.71 10.17 5.01
C LEU A 112 -2.57 11.19 4.96
N ILE A 113 -1.44 10.86 5.58
CA ILE A 113 -0.20 11.62 5.49
C ILE A 113 0.85 10.70 4.88
N LEU A 114 1.53 11.19 3.85
CA LEU A 114 2.67 10.53 3.23
C LEU A 114 3.92 11.34 3.53
N ARG A 115 4.97 10.69 4.02
CA ARG A 115 6.26 11.32 4.29
C ARG A 115 7.30 10.82 3.30
N PHE A 116 7.98 11.77 2.68
CA PHE A 116 9.04 11.51 1.72
C PHE A 116 10.36 12.07 2.23
N GLU A 117 11.40 11.25 2.09
CA GLU A 117 12.78 11.58 2.46
C GLU A 117 13.69 11.35 1.26
N GLY A 118 14.86 12.01 1.26
CA GLY A 118 15.86 11.92 0.21
C GLY A 118 17.03 12.83 0.55
N GLU A 119 17.64 13.46 -0.46
CA GLU A 119 18.78 14.34 -0.22
C GLU A 119 18.40 15.56 0.64
N PRO A 120 18.96 15.70 1.87
CA PRO A 120 18.55 16.76 2.80
C PRO A 120 18.77 18.18 2.24
N ALA A 121 19.86 18.35 1.48
CA ALA A 121 20.26 19.65 0.93
C ALA A 121 19.21 20.27 0.00
N LEU A 122 18.40 19.44 -0.70
CA LEU A 122 17.32 19.92 -1.55
C LEU A 122 16.20 20.55 -0.71
N LEU A 123 15.71 19.83 0.30
CA LEU A 123 14.59 20.27 1.15
C LEU A 123 14.99 21.45 2.05
N GLU A 124 16.20 21.40 2.63
CA GLU A 124 16.75 22.49 3.44
C GLU A 124 16.87 23.80 2.65
N ARG A 125 17.44 23.71 1.44
CA ARG A 125 17.60 24.86 0.56
C ARG A 125 16.25 25.46 0.19
N GLU A 126 15.27 24.63 -0.16
CA GLU A 126 13.95 25.15 -0.53
C GLU A 126 13.24 25.77 0.68
N PHE A 127 13.29 25.12 1.84
CA PHE A 127 12.71 25.63 3.07
C PHE A 127 13.33 26.96 3.50
N ALA A 128 14.66 27.11 3.36
CA ALA A 128 15.38 28.33 3.71
C ALA A 128 14.95 29.53 2.87
N ARG A 129 14.69 29.34 1.57
CA ARG A 129 14.30 30.40 0.61
C ARG A 129 12.92 30.99 0.87
N ARG A 130 12.09 30.31 1.66
CA ARG A 130 10.68 30.64 1.81
C ARG A 130 10.47 31.63 2.95
N GLY A 131 9.91 32.78 2.63
CA GLY A 131 9.73 33.88 3.60
C GLY A 131 8.71 33.54 4.69
N LYS A 132 7.60 32.87 4.34
CA LYS A 132 6.54 32.49 5.29
C LYS A 132 6.70 31.04 5.73
N LYS A 133 6.87 30.84 7.04
CA LYS A 133 6.97 29.53 7.69
C LYS A 133 5.90 29.45 8.77
N ALA A 134 4.96 28.51 8.65
CA ALA A 134 3.86 28.36 9.59
C ALA A 134 4.21 27.33 10.67
N PRO A 135 3.87 27.55 11.94
CA PRO A 135 3.98 26.50 12.96
C PRO A 135 2.94 25.39 12.72
N THR A 136 3.26 24.20 13.21
CA THR A 136 2.34 23.05 13.28
C THR A 136 2.04 22.74 14.75
N ALA A 137 0.94 22.04 15.02
CA ALA A 137 0.57 21.65 16.38
C ALA A 137 1.65 20.78 17.06
N GLY A 138 2.43 20.02 16.28
CA GLY A 138 3.51 19.18 16.78
C GLY A 138 4.84 19.91 17.02
N GLY A 139 4.90 21.24 16.92
CA GLY A 139 6.13 22.02 17.14
C GLY A 139 7.10 22.04 15.95
N ALA A 140 6.72 21.48 14.80
CA ALA A 140 7.44 21.67 13.55
C ALA A 140 7.05 22.99 12.87
N ARG A 141 7.92 23.50 12.00
CA ARG A 141 7.62 24.60 11.07
C ARG A 141 7.38 24.03 9.68
N LYS A 142 6.41 24.55 8.95
CA LYS A 142 6.08 24.10 7.59
C LYS A 142 6.14 25.24 6.57
N VAL A 143 6.51 24.86 5.36
CA VAL A 143 6.36 25.66 4.14
C VAL A 143 5.47 24.87 3.20
N GLU A 144 4.34 25.45 2.79
CA GLU A 144 3.45 24.82 1.81
C GLU A 144 4.01 24.97 0.38
N LEU A 145 3.82 23.92 -0.41
CA LEU A 145 4.19 23.85 -1.81
C LEU A 145 2.92 23.71 -2.66
N LYS A 146 2.88 24.42 -3.77
CA LYS A 146 1.90 24.20 -4.84
C LYS A 146 2.29 22.98 -5.66
N ASP A 147 1.31 22.36 -6.30
CA ASP A 147 1.55 21.20 -7.16
C ASP A 147 2.58 21.48 -8.27
N SER A 148 2.55 22.68 -8.87
CA SER A 148 3.52 23.14 -9.87
C SER A 148 4.97 23.21 -9.38
N GLU A 149 5.19 23.18 -8.06
CA GLU A 149 6.50 23.28 -7.42
C GLU A 149 7.07 21.89 -7.07
N LEU A 150 6.35 20.80 -7.35
CA LEU A 150 6.72 19.45 -6.93
C LEU A 150 7.75 18.75 -7.83
N ALA A 151 7.98 19.26 -9.04
CA ALA A 151 8.87 18.63 -10.02
C ALA A 151 10.30 18.34 -9.48
N PRO A 152 10.96 19.24 -8.72
CA PRO A 152 12.28 18.98 -8.15
C PRO A 152 12.30 17.85 -7.11
N PHE A 153 11.15 17.55 -6.50
CA PHE A 153 11.01 16.55 -5.43
C PHE A 153 10.52 15.20 -5.94
N ALA A 154 10.30 15.05 -7.25
CA ALA A 154 9.68 13.88 -7.87
C ALA A 154 10.32 12.55 -7.46
N GLY A 155 11.63 12.52 -7.20
CA GLY A 155 12.39 11.34 -6.80
C GLY A 155 12.52 11.10 -5.29
N LEU A 156 11.99 11.97 -4.42
CA LEU A 156 12.00 11.71 -2.98
C LEU A 156 11.20 10.45 -2.67
N THR A 157 11.72 9.61 -1.80
CA THR A 157 11.21 8.26 -1.54
C THR A 157 10.26 8.27 -0.37
N LEU A 158 9.13 7.55 -0.49
CA LEU A 158 8.13 7.37 0.56
C LEU A 158 8.71 6.52 1.70
N THR A 159 8.82 7.09 2.91
CA THR A 159 9.43 6.41 4.07
C THR A 159 8.45 6.12 5.21
N LEU A 160 7.35 6.86 5.26
CA LEU A 160 6.29 6.67 6.26
C LEU A 160 4.93 7.02 5.66
N VAL A 161 3.95 6.19 5.94
CA VAL A 161 2.53 6.45 5.68
C VAL A 161 1.83 6.51 7.02
N THR A 162 1.03 7.54 7.28
CA THR A 162 0.22 7.66 8.49
C THR A 162 -1.24 7.80 8.10
N PHE A 163 -2.09 6.91 8.61
CA PHE A 163 -3.52 6.95 8.43
C PHE A 163 -4.21 7.24 9.76
N LEU A 164 -5.07 8.25 9.77
CA LEU A 164 -5.85 8.66 10.92
C LEU A 164 -7.33 8.39 10.61
N PRO A 165 -7.88 7.22 10.97
CA PRO A 165 -9.28 6.94 10.78
C PRO A 165 -10.16 7.93 11.56
N LYS A 166 -11.31 8.31 10.98
CA LYS A 166 -12.35 9.08 11.70
C LYS A 166 -12.98 8.23 12.81
N ALA A 167 -13.12 6.93 12.55
CA ALA A 167 -13.62 5.96 13.52
C ALA A 167 -12.53 5.55 14.51
N SER A 168 -12.91 5.39 15.77
CA SER A 168 -12.06 4.79 16.81
C SER A 168 -11.95 3.29 16.59
N LEU A 169 -10.73 2.73 16.66
CA LEU A 169 -10.52 1.27 16.65
C LEU A 169 -10.23 0.80 18.06
N ASP A 170 -11.23 0.28 18.76
CA ASP A 170 -11.04 -0.25 20.11
C ASP A 170 -10.03 -1.40 20.15
N GLU A 171 -9.57 -1.75 21.36
CA GLU A 171 -8.54 -2.77 21.53
C GLU A 171 -8.98 -4.14 20.98
N ALA A 172 -10.26 -4.49 21.10
CA ALA A 172 -10.79 -5.74 20.58
C ALA A 172 -10.70 -5.77 19.04
N VAL A 173 -11.10 -4.67 18.37
CA VAL A 173 -10.99 -4.50 16.92
C VAL A 173 -9.53 -4.51 16.47
N ILE A 174 -8.62 -3.87 17.21
CA ILE A 174 -7.19 -3.91 16.90
C ILE A 174 -6.69 -5.36 16.93
N ARG A 175 -7.02 -6.13 17.98
CA ARG A 175 -6.59 -7.53 18.10
C ARG A 175 -7.26 -8.44 17.06
N GLU A 176 -8.52 -8.23 16.73
CA GLU A 176 -9.24 -9.00 15.71
C GLU A 176 -8.65 -8.76 14.30
N ARG A 177 -8.39 -7.50 13.95
CA ARG A 177 -7.99 -7.11 12.59
C ARG A 177 -6.49 -7.21 12.35
N PHE A 178 -5.68 -6.84 13.34
CA PHE A 178 -4.23 -6.85 13.23
C PHE A 178 -3.60 -8.11 13.85
N GLY A 179 -4.32 -8.87 14.67
CA GLY A 179 -3.75 -10.01 15.40
C GLY A 179 -2.96 -9.58 16.64
N PRO A 180 -2.22 -10.51 17.27
CA PRO A 180 -1.39 -10.19 18.44
C PRO A 180 -0.17 -9.33 18.04
N PRO A 181 0.11 -8.22 18.76
CA PRO A 181 1.29 -7.40 18.49
C PRO A 181 2.59 -8.11 18.90
N THR A 182 3.70 -7.76 18.24
CA THR A 182 5.04 -8.22 18.64
C THR A 182 5.51 -7.47 19.87
N TYR A 183 5.22 -6.17 19.95
CA TYR A 183 5.50 -5.33 21.11
C TYR A 183 4.26 -4.50 21.44
N GLU A 184 3.98 -4.36 22.73
CA GLU A 184 2.90 -3.53 23.25
C GLU A 184 3.40 -2.76 24.48
N TRP A 185 3.15 -1.46 24.53
CA TRP A 185 3.45 -0.63 25.71
C TRP A 185 2.46 0.52 25.83
N LYS A 186 2.47 1.20 26.98
CA LYS A 186 1.68 2.41 27.25
C LYS A 186 2.62 3.52 27.69
N ASP A 187 2.53 4.69 27.05
CA ASP A 187 3.30 5.87 27.43
C ASP A 187 2.82 6.38 28.80
N GLU A 188 3.77 6.65 29.70
CA GLU A 188 3.45 7.11 31.07
C GLU A 188 2.95 8.57 31.09
N GLU A 189 3.37 9.39 30.13
CA GLU A 189 3.07 10.83 30.10
C GLU A 189 1.63 11.12 29.66
N ASP A 190 1.16 10.47 28.59
CA ASP A 190 -0.14 10.77 27.98
C ASP A 190 -1.09 9.56 27.86
N GLY A 191 -0.62 8.39 28.30
CA GLY A 191 -1.40 7.16 28.30
C GLY A 191 -1.65 6.54 26.94
N THR A 192 -0.93 6.96 25.90
CA THR A 192 -1.03 6.36 24.57
C THR A 192 -0.57 4.91 24.60
N ARG A 193 -1.42 4.00 24.09
CA ARG A 193 -1.08 2.60 23.90
C ARG A 193 -0.51 2.39 22.51
N HIS A 194 0.57 1.62 22.44
CA HIS A 194 1.28 1.29 21.23
C HIS A 194 1.16 -0.21 20.94
N TYR A 195 0.81 -0.56 19.72
CA TYR A 195 0.79 -1.93 19.21
C TYR A 195 1.69 -2.01 17.98
N LEU A 196 2.83 -2.69 18.10
CA LEU A 196 3.87 -2.70 17.07
C LEU A 196 3.99 -4.07 16.41
N TYR A 197 3.99 -4.09 15.08
CA TYR A 197 4.12 -5.27 14.23
C TYR A 197 5.26 -5.04 13.20
N PRO A 198 6.54 -5.05 13.62
CA PRO A 198 7.64 -4.61 12.77
C PRO A 198 7.76 -5.39 11.46
N GLU A 199 7.61 -6.73 11.51
CA GLU A 199 7.75 -7.60 10.34
C GLU A 199 6.67 -7.36 9.27
N ARG A 200 5.55 -6.76 9.66
CA ARG A 200 4.48 -6.34 8.75
C ARG A 200 4.55 -4.86 8.40
N GLY A 201 5.46 -4.11 9.01
CA GLY A 201 5.57 -2.67 8.82
C GLY A 201 4.37 -1.89 9.36
N ILE A 202 3.79 -2.29 10.49
CA ILE A 202 2.62 -1.62 11.09
C ILE A 202 2.92 -1.17 12.53
N HIS A 203 2.51 0.04 12.87
CA HIS A 203 2.46 0.59 14.22
C HIS A 203 1.11 1.24 14.46
N VAL A 204 0.37 0.80 15.50
CA VAL A 204 -0.93 1.38 15.86
C VAL A 204 -0.80 2.08 17.20
N LEU A 205 -1.15 3.36 17.24
CA LEU A 205 -1.25 4.16 18.45
C LEU A 205 -2.73 4.37 18.78
N ARG A 206 -3.09 4.25 20.06
CA ARG A 206 -4.42 4.55 20.57
C ARG A 206 -4.31 5.38 21.84
N ASP A 207 -4.81 6.60 21.81
CA ASP A 207 -4.83 7.45 23.00
C ASP A 207 -5.98 7.08 23.95
N GLU A 208 -6.00 7.67 25.15
CA GLU A 208 -7.03 7.41 26.16
C GLU A 208 -8.45 7.85 25.74
N ARG A 209 -8.56 8.75 24.75
CA ARG A 209 -9.83 9.18 24.16
C ARG A 209 -10.28 8.26 23.03
N GLY A 210 -9.50 7.22 22.72
CA GLY A 210 -9.76 6.27 21.66
C GLY A 210 -9.43 6.78 20.26
N ARG A 211 -8.74 7.92 20.11
CA ARG A 211 -8.23 8.31 18.79
C ARG A 211 -7.15 7.33 18.38
N THR A 212 -7.24 6.84 17.15
CA THR A 212 -6.31 5.87 16.60
C THR A 212 -5.46 6.51 15.51
N VAL A 213 -4.17 6.21 15.52
CA VAL A 213 -3.24 6.53 14.44
C VAL A 213 -2.59 5.23 14.00
N ILE A 214 -2.53 4.98 12.69
CA ILE A 214 -1.85 3.82 12.14
C ILE A 214 -0.71 4.30 11.26
N GLU A 215 0.50 3.91 11.61
CA GLU A 215 1.71 4.22 10.87
C GLU A 215 2.23 2.97 10.16
N TYR A 216 2.73 3.17 8.95
CA TYR A 216 3.37 2.14 8.14
C TYR A 216 4.76 2.59 7.73
N ALA A 217 5.74 1.73 7.96
CA ALA A 217 7.13 1.98 7.61
C ALA A 217 7.90 0.68 7.39
N ALA A 218 9.10 0.79 6.84
CA ALA A 218 10.03 -0.33 6.76
C ALA A 218 10.28 -0.95 8.15
N PRO A 219 10.40 -2.29 8.26
CA PRO A 219 10.60 -2.98 9.54
C PRO A 219 11.73 -2.39 10.38
N GLU A 220 12.85 -2.03 9.77
CA GLU A 220 14.03 -1.47 10.43
C GLU A 220 13.71 -0.14 11.12
N ARG A 221 12.83 0.67 10.53
CA ARG A 221 12.39 1.93 11.15
C ARG A 221 11.53 1.65 12.37
N LEU A 222 10.61 0.71 12.29
CA LEU A 222 9.71 0.36 13.39
C LEU A 222 10.42 -0.32 14.55
N ARG A 223 11.42 -1.19 14.28
CA ARG A 223 12.21 -1.83 15.35
C ARG A 223 12.95 -0.82 16.23
N ARG A 224 13.25 0.39 15.72
CA ARG A 224 13.86 1.48 16.51
C ARG A 224 12.89 2.17 17.47
N LEU A 225 11.58 1.89 17.38
CA LEU A 225 10.58 2.44 18.30
C LEU A 225 10.43 1.61 19.57
N VAL A 226 10.97 0.39 19.61
CA VAL A 226 10.88 -0.48 20.78
C VAL A 226 11.56 0.23 21.96
N PRO A 227 10.85 0.46 23.08
CA PRO A 227 11.45 1.10 24.24
C PRO A 227 12.67 0.32 24.73
N SER A 228 13.72 1.04 25.12
CA SER A 228 14.85 0.45 25.85
C SER A 228 14.31 -0.14 27.16
N GLN A 229 14.54 -1.43 27.38
CA GLN A 229 14.26 -2.03 28.69
C GLN A 229 15.24 -1.42 29.70
N HIS A 230 14.73 -0.63 30.64
CA HIS A 230 15.48 -0.13 31.79
C HIS A 230 15.22 -1.01 33.01
#